data_AF-A0A5P2UR28-F1
#
_entry.id   AF-A0A5P2UR28-F1
#
_cell.length_a   1.000
_cell.length_b   1.000
_cell.length_c   1.000
_cell.angle_alpha   90.00
_cell.angle_beta   90.00
_cell.angle_gamma   90.00
#
_symmetry.space_group_name_H-M   'P 1'
#
loop_
_entity.id
_entity.type
_entity.pdbx_description
1 polymer ?
#
loop_
_entity_poly.entity_id
_entity_poly.type
_entity_poly.pdbx_seq_one_letter_code
_entity_poly.pdbx_strand_id
1 'polypeptide(L)'
;MTAQPMKQTHGMSFVGMVEGLVAGEHLEKNPWTPDAMWHNIGNQTIDALVIGGELGREEADVITGLTPLAHLPAVFRCPDPSPVWRCVYTTFRLTAGSAFGNTKFEIRNIMARRAVTTKQFSFMLGVMVDRDVRQPKNRKEPGVRRPSTLQTARNAFGDGGFLTEDVVGRPWAPVYVPLPELLELAVAGHRNARITLMIGGGFALMMDGYLTRDRESKFYEGSAPFRGSPPAILTDLASSEHGLRMLAAAWEHWDPTRPAHEYKIPVVNQDGTLVITGDTRETRSPERLTEWRLYEIANPAKALAGFLKQQATRKARNQGATPEDRDRENRERLNSALDIALDAATSLKDSPVSPPPHPFGTYEEWERARSAAHQVYEILLKHGPELDEGFIASEAPEEGSESDDTDD
;
A
#
# COMPACT_ATOMS: atom_id res chain seq x y z
N MET A 1 -16.52 36.20 -47.69
CA MET A 1 -15.86 36.51 -46.41
C MET A 1 -16.76 36.04 -45.29
N THR A 2 -16.51 34.84 -44.78
CA THR A 2 -17.29 34.18 -43.74
C THR A 2 -16.66 34.51 -42.39
N ALA A 3 -17.41 35.23 -41.54
CA ALA A 3 -16.97 35.59 -40.20
C ALA A 3 -16.88 34.34 -39.32
N GLN A 4 -15.69 34.08 -38.75
CA GLN A 4 -15.51 33.12 -37.66
C GLN A 4 -16.15 33.69 -36.38
N PRO A 5 -16.93 32.90 -35.62
CA PRO A 5 -17.38 33.33 -34.30
C PRO A 5 -16.18 33.33 -33.35
N MET A 6 -15.96 34.47 -32.68
CA MET A 6 -14.99 34.59 -31.59
C MET A 6 -15.29 33.55 -30.50
N LYS A 7 -14.32 32.68 -30.23
CA LYS A 7 -14.29 31.88 -29.00
C LYS A 7 -14.37 32.84 -27.81
N GLN A 8 -15.47 32.79 -27.06
CA GLN A 8 -15.56 33.44 -25.76
C GLN A 8 -14.50 32.83 -24.84
N THR A 9 -13.44 33.59 -24.58
CA THR A 9 -12.53 33.32 -23.46
C THR A 9 -13.33 33.46 -22.18
N HIS A 10 -13.74 32.33 -21.60
CA HIS A 10 -14.33 32.30 -20.27
C HIS A 10 -13.27 32.79 -19.28
N GLY A 11 -13.53 33.94 -18.66
CA GLY A 11 -12.68 34.45 -17.58
C GLY A 11 -12.60 33.41 -16.47
N MET A 12 -11.38 33.18 -15.96
CA MET A 12 -11.17 32.30 -14.80
C MET A 12 -12.09 32.73 -13.67
N SER A 13 -12.86 31.78 -13.13
CA SER A 13 -13.68 32.04 -11.95
C SER A 13 -12.78 32.46 -10.78
N PHE A 14 -13.31 33.29 -9.87
CA PHE A 14 -12.60 33.69 -8.66
C PHE A 14 -12.09 32.48 -7.85
N VAL A 15 -12.86 31.38 -7.84
CA VAL A 15 -12.46 30.11 -7.22
C VAL A 15 -11.22 29.53 -7.92
N GLY A 16 -11.18 29.50 -9.25
CA GLY A 16 -10.02 29.02 -10.01
C GLY A 16 -8.77 29.90 -9.83
N MET A 17 -8.94 31.22 -9.67
CA MET A 17 -7.83 32.11 -9.33
C MET A 17 -7.27 31.85 -7.92
N VAL A 18 -8.15 31.64 -6.92
CA VAL A 18 -7.75 31.32 -5.54
C VAL A 18 -7.07 29.96 -5.48
N GLU A 19 -7.61 28.94 -6.15
CA GLU A 19 -7.00 27.61 -6.24
C GLU A 19 -5.62 27.64 -6.94
N GLY A 20 -5.49 28.46 -8.01
CA GLY A 20 -4.21 28.67 -8.68
C GLY A 20 -3.16 29.37 -7.80
N LEU A 21 -3.59 30.33 -6.98
CA LEU A 21 -2.71 31.08 -6.08
C LEU A 21 -2.24 30.21 -4.90
N VAL A 22 -3.15 29.42 -4.32
CA VAL A 22 -2.83 28.39 -3.31
C VAL A 22 -1.90 27.33 -3.88
N ALA A 23 -2.13 26.88 -5.13
CA ALA A 23 -1.25 25.93 -5.79
C ALA A 23 0.18 26.49 -5.99
N GLY A 24 0.31 27.79 -6.30
CA GLY A 24 1.60 28.48 -6.42
C GLY A 24 2.36 28.58 -5.10
N GLU A 25 1.69 28.92 -4.00
CA GLU A 25 2.33 29.05 -2.67
C GLU A 25 2.93 27.73 -2.16
N HIS A 26 2.25 26.62 -2.45
CA HIS A 26 2.69 25.28 -2.09
C HIS A 26 3.77 24.69 -3.02
N LEU A 27 4.12 25.35 -4.13
CA LEU A 27 5.29 24.99 -4.93
C LEU A 27 6.59 25.59 -4.37
N GLU A 28 6.51 26.73 -3.68
CA GLU A 28 7.68 27.51 -3.28
C GLU A 28 8.01 27.46 -1.78
N LYS A 29 7.01 27.37 -0.90
CA LYS A 29 7.24 27.53 0.56
C LYS A 29 6.89 26.32 1.41
N ASN A 30 5.77 25.67 1.13
CA ASN A 30 5.27 24.52 1.88
C ASN A 30 4.80 23.44 0.91
N PRO A 31 5.63 22.44 0.56
CA PRO A 31 5.24 21.41 -0.38
C PRO A 31 3.96 20.72 0.09
N TRP A 32 3.01 20.54 -0.83
CA TRP A 32 1.80 19.77 -0.58
C TRP A 32 2.15 18.41 0.02
N THR A 33 1.35 17.93 0.98
CA THR A 33 1.35 16.50 1.24
C THR A 33 0.94 15.77 -0.05
N PRO A 34 1.51 14.59 -0.36
CA PRO A 34 1.16 13.87 -1.58
C PRO A 34 -0.36 13.72 -1.77
N ASP A 35 -1.08 13.46 -0.69
CA ASP A 35 -2.54 13.29 -0.70
C ASP A 35 -3.28 14.56 -1.14
N ALA A 36 -2.88 15.72 -0.63
CA ALA A 36 -3.53 16.98 -0.93
C ALA A 36 -3.19 17.46 -2.36
N MET A 37 -1.97 17.19 -2.84
CA MET A 37 -1.60 17.37 -4.24
C MET A 37 -2.49 16.53 -5.17
N TRP A 38 -2.62 15.23 -4.89
CA TRP A 38 -3.43 14.32 -5.71
C TRP A 38 -4.92 14.62 -5.66
N HIS A 39 -5.41 15.15 -4.54
CA HIS A 39 -6.78 15.67 -4.45
C HIS A 39 -7.02 16.83 -5.40
N ASN A 40 -6.10 17.81 -5.43
CA ASN A 40 -6.19 18.96 -6.32
C ASN A 40 -6.10 18.53 -7.80
N ILE A 41 -5.13 17.67 -8.14
CA ILE A 41 -5.02 17.08 -9.49
C ILE A 41 -6.30 16.35 -9.88
N GLY A 42 -6.89 15.58 -8.97
CA GLY A 42 -8.15 14.87 -9.19
C GLY A 42 -9.30 15.82 -9.53
N ASN A 43 -9.49 16.89 -8.76
CA ASN A 43 -10.53 17.88 -9.03
C ASN A 43 -10.33 18.59 -10.38
N GLN A 44 -9.11 19.07 -10.66
CA GLN A 44 -8.80 19.71 -11.95
C GLN A 44 -8.99 18.75 -13.13
N THR A 45 -8.68 17.46 -12.94
CA THR A 45 -8.91 16.42 -13.95
C THR A 45 -10.40 16.27 -14.24
N ILE A 46 -11.26 16.26 -13.21
CA ILE A 46 -12.70 16.19 -13.41
C ILE A 46 -13.24 17.43 -14.13
N ASP A 47 -12.81 18.63 -13.75
CA ASP A 47 -13.22 19.85 -14.45
C ASP A 47 -12.76 19.86 -15.92
N ALA A 48 -11.54 19.39 -16.21
CA ALA A 48 -11.04 19.24 -17.58
C ALA A 48 -11.88 18.25 -18.40
N LEU A 49 -12.29 17.12 -17.81
CA LEU A 49 -13.16 16.15 -18.46
C LEU A 49 -14.57 16.72 -18.72
N VAL A 50 -15.09 17.58 -17.85
CA VAL A 50 -16.35 18.30 -18.09
C VAL A 50 -16.21 19.29 -19.24
N ILE A 51 -15.14 20.07 -19.27
CA ILE A 51 -14.85 21.03 -20.36
C ILE A 51 -14.68 20.30 -21.70
N GLY A 52 -14.03 19.13 -21.68
CA GLY A 52 -13.86 18.26 -22.85
C GLY A 52 -15.13 17.55 -23.32
N GLY A 53 -16.22 17.60 -22.54
CA GLY A 53 -17.48 16.92 -22.85
C GLY A 53 -17.48 15.41 -22.56
N GLU A 54 -16.47 14.90 -21.86
CA GLU A 54 -16.34 13.49 -21.46
C GLU A 54 -17.19 13.16 -20.21
N LEU A 55 -17.44 14.18 -19.37
CA LEU A 55 -18.32 14.08 -18.21
C LEU A 55 -19.39 15.18 -18.24
N GLY A 56 -20.62 14.82 -17.85
CA GLY A 56 -21.63 15.80 -17.49
C GLY A 56 -21.32 16.46 -16.14
N ARG A 57 -21.85 17.67 -15.91
CA ARG A 57 -21.66 18.37 -14.62
C ARG A 57 -22.24 17.58 -13.44
N GLU A 58 -23.41 16.96 -13.62
CA GLU A 58 -24.02 16.12 -12.58
C GLU A 58 -23.14 14.90 -12.24
N GLU A 59 -22.50 14.30 -13.24
CA GLU A 59 -21.57 13.18 -13.04
C GLU A 59 -20.32 13.62 -12.26
N ALA A 60 -19.78 14.80 -12.61
CA ALA A 60 -18.67 15.41 -11.90
C ALA A 60 -19.02 15.75 -10.44
N ASP A 61 -20.23 16.24 -10.17
CA ASP A 61 -20.69 16.56 -8.82
C ASP A 61 -20.81 15.29 -7.95
N VAL A 62 -21.20 14.14 -8.54
CA VAL A 62 -21.16 12.83 -7.85
C VAL A 62 -19.73 12.43 -7.53
N ILE A 63 -18.83 12.47 -8.52
CA ILE A 63 -17.44 12.04 -8.39
C ILE A 63 -16.67 12.89 -7.37
N THR A 64 -16.88 14.20 -7.41
CA THR A 64 -16.25 15.16 -6.49
C THR A 64 -16.94 15.18 -5.13
N GLY A 65 -18.05 14.45 -4.94
CA GLY A 65 -18.78 14.38 -3.67
C GLY A 65 -19.52 15.67 -3.30
N LEU A 66 -19.88 16.49 -4.29
CA LEU A 66 -20.81 17.60 -4.15
C LEU A 66 -22.26 17.09 -4.04
N THR A 67 -22.59 16.00 -4.75
CA THR A 67 -23.86 15.29 -4.55
C THR A 67 -23.83 14.53 -3.23
N PRO A 68 -24.71 14.82 -2.24
CA PRO A 68 -24.74 14.10 -0.97
C PRO A 68 -25.02 12.61 -1.14
N LEU A 69 -24.47 11.77 -0.25
CA LEU A 69 -24.67 10.31 -0.29
C LEU A 69 -26.15 9.91 -0.28
N ALA A 70 -26.97 10.62 0.49
CA ALA A 70 -28.42 10.41 0.59
C ALA A 70 -29.16 10.54 -0.76
N HIS A 71 -28.59 11.27 -1.74
CA HIS A 71 -29.21 11.50 -3.04
C HIS A 71 -28.79 10.47 -4.10
N LEU A 72 -27.74 9.67 -3.85
CA LEU A 72 -27.21 8.73 -4.84
C LEU A 72 -28.25 7.70 -5.33
N PRO A 73 -29.12 7.13 -4.47
CA PRO A 73 -30.18 6.22 -4.92
C PRO A 73 -31.11 6.84 -5.97
N ALA A 74 -31.38 8.15 -5.88
CA ALA A 74 -32.22 8.84 -6.85
C ALA A 74 -31.48 9.11 -8.18
N VAL A 75 -30.18 9.41 -8.13
CA VAL A 75 -29.39 9.83 -9.30
C VAL A 75 -29.10 8.66 -10.25
N PHE A 76 -28.63 7.53 -9.73
CA PHE A 76 -28.24 6.37 -10.57
C PHE A 76 -28.88 5.05 -10.13
N ARG A 77 -29.97 5.12 -9.37
CA ARG A 77 -30.79 3.96 -8.95
C ARG A 77 -30.00 2.92 -8.16
N CYS A 78 -29.04 3.35 -7.34
CA CYS A 78 -28.37 2.42 -6.43
C CYS A 78 -29.27 2.03 -5.25
N PRO A 79 -29.06 0.85 -4.64
CA PRO A 79 -29.91 0.32 -3.56
C PRO A 79 -29.92 1.16 -2.28
N ASP A 80 -28.82 1.81 -1.96
CA ASP A 80 -28.62 2.47 -0.66
C ASP A 80 -27.64 3.66 -0.77
N PRO A 81 -27.61 4.58 0.21
CA PRO A 81 -26.73 5.75 0.19
C PRO A 81 -25.30 5.46 0.69
N SER A 82 -24.74 4.28 0.41
CA SER A 82 -23.38 3.91 0.84
C SER A 82 -22.29 4.64 0.04
N PRO A 83 -21.17 5.03 0.68
CA PRO A 83 -19.99 5.51 -0.02
C PRO A 83 -19.37 4.45 -0.95
N VAL A 84 -19.66 3.16 -0.76
CA VAL A 84 -19.23 2.11 -1.69
C VAL A 84 -19.84 2.34 -3.09
N TRP A 85 -21.10 2.75 -3.19
CA TRP A 85 -21.74 3.00 -4.48
C TRP A 85 -21.13 4.18 -5.22
N ARG A 86 -20.74 5.25 -4.51
CA ARG A 86 -19.97 6.34 -5.11
C ARG A 86 -18.61 5.86 -5.58
N CYS A 87 -17.91 5.04 -4.80
CA CYS A 87 -16.64 4.45 -5.20
C CYS A 87 -16.76 3.63 -6.50
N VAL A 88 -17.77 2.76 -6.60
CA VAL A 88 -18.08 1.98 -7.80
C VAL A 88 -18.36 2.89 -9.00
N TYR A 89 -19.22 3.89 -8.84
CA TYR A 89 -19.58 4.83 -9.89
C TYR A 89 -18.37 5.65 -10.38
N THR A 90 -17.60 6.24 -9.45
CA THR A 90 -16.39 7.00 -9.77
C THR A 90 -15.38 6.14 -10.50
N THR A 91 -15.20 4.89 -10.07
CA THR A 91 -14.30 3.95 -10.75
C THR A 91 -14.77 3.68 -12.17
N PHE A 92 -16.05 3.35 -12.36
CA PHE A 92 -16.63 3.13 -13.69
C PHE A 92 -16.39 4.33 -14.61
N ARG A 93 -16.78 5.54 -14.18
CA ARG A 93 -16.69 6.75 -15.00
C ARG A 93 -15.26 7.13 -15.40
N LEU A 94 -14.26 6.74 -14.61
CA LEU A 94 -12.86 7.11 -14.86
C LEU A 94 -12.02 5.97 -15.46
N THR A 95 -12.56 4.75 -15.58
CA THR A 95 -11.77 3.58 -16.01
C THR A 95 -12.39 2.77 -17.14
N ALA A 96 -13.70 2.87 -17.38
CA ALA A 96 -14.37 2.06 -18.39
C ALA A 96 -14.05 2.55 -19.81
N GLY A 97 -13.60 1.61 -20.66
CA GLY A 97 -13.34 1.89 -22.08
C GLY A 97 -12.37 3.05 -22.32
N SER A 98 -12.73 3.99 -23.19
CA SER A 98 -11.90 5.16 -23.55
C SER A 98 -11.67 6.12 -22.39
N ALA A 99 -12.56 6.14 -21.39
CA ALA A 99 -12.48 7.06 -20.25
C ALA A 99 -11.13 6.93 -19.52
N PHE A 100 -10.59 5.71 -19.38
CA PHE A 100 -9.29 5.50 -18.75
C PHE A 100 -8.15 6.24 -19.46
N GLY A 101 -8.14 6.20 -20.80
CA GLY A 101 -7.16 6.91 -21.61
C GLY A 101 -7.33 8.42 -21.49
N ASN A 102 -8.57 8.90 -21.60
CA ASN A 102 -8.91 10.32 -21.54
C ASN A 102 -8.59 10.92 -20.17
N THR A 103 -8.96 10.26 -19.07
CA THR A 103 -8.63 10.71 -17.71
C THR A 103 -7.11 10.74 -17.49
N LYS A 104 -6.38 9.70 -17.92
CA LYS A 104 -4.90 9.70 -17.81
C LYS A 104 -4.24 10.78 -18.67
N PHE A 105 -4.83 11.10 -19.82
CA PHE A 105 -4.37 12.18 -20.68
C PHE A 105 -4.51 13.55 -19.98
N GLU A 106 -5.63 13.80 -19.30
CA GLU A 106 -5.81 15.05 -18.55
C GLU A 106 -4.89 15.16 -17.34
N ILE A 107 -4.74 14.08 -16.54
CA ILE A 107 -3.78 14.06 -15.42
C ILE A 107 -2.36 14.37 -15.94
N ARG A 108 -1.98 13.79 -17.08
CA ARG A 108 -0.68 14.02 -17.71
C ARG A 108 -0.48 15.49 -18.08
N ASN A 109 -1.50 16.13 -18.64
CA ASN A 109 -1.47 17.55 -19.01
C ASN A 109 -1.33 18.44 -17.76
N ILE A 110 -2.14 18.20 -16.74
CA ILE A 110 -2.14 18.97 -15.49
C ILE A 110 -0.79 18.84 -14.76
N MET A 111 -0.24 17.64 -14.69
CA MET A 111 1.05 17.39 -14.05
C MET A 111 2.26 17.83 -14.89
N ALA A 112 2.06 18.25 -16.14
CA ALA A 112 3.11 18.52 -17.12
C ALA A 112 4.15 17.37 -17.23
N ARG A 113 3.69 16.11 -17.20
CA ARG A 113 4.56 14.92 -17.27
C ARG A 113 4.47 14.22 -18.62
N ARG A 114 5.49 13.43 -18.94
CA ARG A 114 5.49 12.61 -20.17
C ARG A 114 4.43 11.49 -20.12
N ALA A 115 4.21 10.90 -18.96
CA ALA A 115 3.29 9.79 -18.78
C ALA A 115 2.76 9.72 -17.34
N VAL A 116 1.60 9.07 -17.18
CA VAL A 116 0.99 8.75 -15.89
C VAL A 116 0.89 7.22 -15.79
N THR A 117 1.47 6.67 -14.73
CA THR A 117 1.41 5.23 -14.47
C THR A 117 0.03 4.84 -13.91
N THR A 118 -0.35 3.57 -14.04
CA THR A 118 -1.61 3.07 -13.45
C THR A 118 -1.59 3.17 -11.92
N LYS A 119 -0.42 3.01 -11.28
CA LYS A 119 -0.25 3.21 -9.83
C LYS A 119 -0.53 4.66 -9.40
N GLN A 120 -0.04 5.64 -10.15
CA GLN A 120 -0.32 7.06 -9.90
C GLN A 120 -1.80 7.41 -10.09
N PHE A 121 -2.40 6.93 -11.19
CA PHE A 121 -3.83 7.07 -11.43
C PHE A 121 -4.65 6.43 -10.29
N SER A 122 -4.27 5.22 -9.86
CA SER A 122 -4.93 4.51 -8.76
C SER A 122 -4.81 5.25 -7.43
N PHE A 123 -3.65 5.84 -7.15
CA PHE A 123 -3.47 6.67 -5.96
C PHE A 123 -4.41 7.88 -5.96
N MET A 124 -4.48 8.60 -7.09
CA MET A 124 -5.44 9.70 -7.28
C MET A 124 -6.88 9.22 -7.05
N LEU A 125 -7.26 8.10 -7.68
CA LEU A 125 -8.58 7.51 -7.52
C LEU A 125 -8.89 7.19 -6.05
N GLY A 126 -7.94 6.60 -5.32
CA GLY A 126 -8.03 6.35 -3.88
C GLY A 126 -8.33 7.60 -3.06
N VAL A 127 -7.61 8.70 -3.33
CA VAL A 127 -7.85 10.00 -2.70
C VAL A 127 -9.23 10.54 -3.04
N MET A 128 -9.76 10.31 -4.24
CA MET A 128 -11.11 10.75 -4.60
C MET A 128 -12.20 9.94 -3.89
N VAL A 129 -12.08 8.61 -3.89
CA VAL A 129 -13.12 7.72 -3.34
C VAL A 129 -13.10 7.62 -1.82
N ASP A 130 -11.98 7.94 -1.16
CA ASP A 130 -11.91 7.92 0.31
C ASP A 130 -12.62 9.11 0.98
N ARG A 131 -13.07 10.12 0.20
CA ARG A 131 -13.60 11.41 0.68
C ARG A 131 -14.65 11.26 1.79
N ASP A 132 -15.63 10.39 1.60
CA ASP A 132 -16.75 10.20 2.53
C ASP A 132 -16.36 9.54 3.85
N VAL A 133 -15.19 8.89 3.87
CA VAL A 133 -14.74 8.08 5.01
C VAL A 133 -13.42 8.59 5.59
N ARG A 134 -12.84 9.67 5.06
CA ARG A 134 -11.56 10.25 5.52
C ARG A 134 -11.54 10.46 7.03
N GLN A 135 -12.56 11.13 7.57
CA GLN A 135 -12.59 11.50 8.99
C GLN A 135 -12.63 10.24 9.89
N PRO A 136 -13.61 9.32 9.74
CA PRO A 136 -13.60 8.05 10.46
C PRO A 136 -12.31 7.25 10.34
N LYS A 137 -11.80 7.07 9.11
CA LYS A 137 -10.68 6.16 8.82
C LYS A 137 -9.30 6.75 9.14
N ASN A 138 -9.22 8.05 9.37
CA ASN A 138 -7.99 8.68 9.83
C ASN A 138 -7.80 8.58 11.35
N ARG A 139 -8.86 8.26 12.12
CA ARG A 139 -8.77 8.09 13.58
C ARG A 139 -7.84 6.93 13.93
N LYS A 140 -6.82 7.20 14.73
CA LYS A 140 -5.87 6.20 15.24
C LYS A 140 -6.33 5.67 16.59
N GLU A 141 -6.02 4.41 16.85
CA GLU A 141 -6.15 3.84 18.18
C GLU A 141 -5.18 4.54 19.15
N PRO A 142 -5.63 4.99 20.33
CA PRO A 142 -4.78 5.64 21.32
C PRO A 142 -3.56 4.78 21.69
N GLY A 143 -2.37 5.39 21.72
CA GLY A 143 -1.12 4.70 22.10
C GLY A 143 -0.48 3.83 21.01
N VAL A 144 -1.11 3.70 19.83
CA VAL A 144 -0.57 2.88 18.72
C VAL A 144 0.27 3.73 17.76
N ARG A 145 1.53 3.34 17.55
CA ARG A 145 2.46 3.99 16.59
C ARG A 145 2.17 3.67 15.12
N ARG A 146 1.26 2.74 14.84
CA ARG A 146 0.91 2.31 13.48
C ARG A 146 0.24 3.47 12.70
N PRO A 147 0.39 3.51 11.37
CA PRO A 147 -0.35 4.45 10.54
C PRO A 147 -1.87 4.25 10.69
N SER A 148 -2.65 5.30 10.39
CA SER A 148 -4.12 5.18 10.32
C SER A 148 -4.53 4.20 9.22
N THR A 149 -5.76 3.67 9.29
CA THR A 149 -6.24 2.77 8.24
C THR A 149 -6.40 3.50 6.92
N LEU A 150 -6.75 4.79 6.95
CA LEU A 150 -6.75 5.66 5.77
C LEU A 150 -5.37 5.70 5.07
N GLN A 151 -4.28 5.92 5.81
CA GLN A 151 -2.94 5.94 5.21
C GLN A 151 -2.56 4.56 4.64
N THR A 152 -3.00 3.49 5.30
CA THR A 152 -2.79 2.12 4.82
C THR A 152 -3.57 1.84 3.54
N ALA A 153 -4.81 2.32 3.45
CA ALA A 153 -5.65 2.24 2.26
C ALA A 153 -5.04 3.02 1.09
N ARG A 154 -4.60 4.27 1.30
CA ARG A 154 -3.92 5.08 0.27
C ARG A 154 -2.67 4.40 -0.26
N ASN A 155 -1.92 3.74 0.61
CA ASN A 155 -0.78 2.92 0.19
C ASN A 155 -1.21 1.75 -0.71
N ALA A 156 -2.31 1.05 -0.38
CA ALA A 156 -2.86 -0.01 -1.23
C ALA A 156 -3.34 0.52 -2.59
N PHE A 157 -3.99 1.69 -2.61
CA PHE A 157 -4.33 2.40 -3.85
C PHE A 157 -3.08 2.80 -4.65
N GLY A 158 -2.01 3.25 -4.00
CA GLY A 158 -0.71 3.50 -4.62
C GLY A 158 -0.06 2.27 -5.24
N ASP A 159 -0.52 1.07 -4.88
CA ASP A 159 -0.09 -0.20 -5.45
C ASP A 159 -1.12 -0.80 -6.43
N GLY A 160 -2.01 0.04 -6.96
CA GLY A 160 -2.98 -0.33 -7.99
C GLY A 160 -4.41 -0.54 -7.50
N GLY A 161 -4.65 -0.60 -6.19
CA GLY A 161 -6.00 -0.66 -5.62
C GLY A 161 -6.87 -1.77 -6.22
N PHE A 162 -8.06 -1.43 -6.70
CA PHE A 162 -8.97 -2.35 -7.39
C PHE A 162 -8.85 -2.30 -8.93
N LEU A 163 -7.78 -1.73 -9.48
CA LEU A 163 -7.57 -1.61 -10.93
C LEU A 163 -7.01 -2.91 -11.53
N THR A 164 -7.86 -3.94 -11.57
CA THR A 164 -7.57 -5.20 -12.27
C THR A 164 -7.66 -5.04 -13.78
N GLU A 165 -7.22 -6.05 -14.53
CA GLU A 165 -7.30 -6.05 -16.00
C GLU A 165 -8.73 -5.94 -16.53
N ASP A 166 -9.72 -6.36 -15.75
CA ASP A 166 -11.14 -6.28 -16.13
C ASP A 166 -11.74 -4.88 -15.97
N VAL A 167 -11.12 -4.03 -15.17
CA VAL A 167 -11.56 -2.65 -14.87
C VAL A 167 -10.90 -1.66 -15.82
N VAL A 168 -9.61 -1.85 -16.09
CA VAL A 168 -8.77 -0.84 -16.74
C VAL A 168 -8.93 -0.87 -18.25
N GLY A 169 -9.55 0.17 -18.82
CA GLY A 169 -9.63 0.39 -20.26
C GLY A 169 -10.53 -0.59 -21.02
N ARG A 170 -11.15 -1.55 -20.32
CA ARG A 170 -12.16 -2.45 -20.88
C ARG A 170 -13.56 -1.89 -20.65
N PRO A 171 -14.51 -2.12 -21.57
CA PRO A 171 -15.90 -1.79 -21.32
C PRO A 171 -16.46 -2.67 -20.19
N TRP A 172 -17.09 -2.05 -19.21
CA TRP A 172 -17.86 -2.69 -18.15
C TRP A 172 -18.89 -1.67 -17.65
N ALA A 173 -19.94 -2.13 -16.97
CA ALA A 173 -20.95 -1.24 -16.38
C ALA A 173 -21.30 -1.73 -14.97
N PRO A 174 -21.51 -0.83 -13.99
CA PRO A 174 -21.96 -1.22 -12.66
C PRO A 174 -23.33 -1.91 -12.69
N VAL A 175 -23.52 -2.87 -11.79
CA VAL A 175 -24.83 -3.52 -11.57
C VAL A 175 -25.42 -2.99 -10.26
N TYR A 176 -26.40 -2.10 -10.37
CA TYR A 176 -27.04 -1.44 -9.23
C TYR A 176 -28.22 -2.25 -8.70
N VAL A 177 -27.91 -3.33 -7.98
CA VAL A 177 -28.90 -4.20 -7.29
C VAL A 177 -28.46 -4.43 -5.85
N PRO A 178 -29.38 -4.77 -4.92
CA PRO A 178 -29.03 -5.07 -3.54
C PRO A 178 -27.93 -6.13 -3.44
N LEU A 179 -27.09 -6.04 -2.40
CA LEU A 179 -25.89 -6.88 -2.26
C LEU A 179 -26.14 -8.39 -2.35
N PRO A 180 -27.22 -8.97 -1.79
CA PRO A 180 -27.52 -10.40 -1.95
C PRO A 180 -27.75 -10.79 -3.42
N GLU A 181 -28.53 -10.00 -4.17
CA GLU A 181 -28.79 -10.22 -5.60
C GLU A 181 -27.50 -10.02 -6.42
N LEU A 182 -26.68 -9.02 -6.05
CA LEU A 182 -25.40 -8.78 -6.70
C LEU A 182 -24.46 -9.99 -6.55
N LEU A 183 -24.42 -10.59 -5.37
CA LEU A 183 -23.66 -11.81 -5.10
C LEU A 183 -24.19 -12.99 -5.93
N GLU A 184 -25.50 -13.21 -5.97
CA GLU A 184 -26.12 -14.27 -6.78
C GLU A 184 -25.74 -14.15 -8.26
N LEU A 185 -25.86 -12.94 -8.84
CA LEU A 185 -25.45 -12.67 -10.22
C LEU A 185 -23.95 -12.92 -10.43
N ALA A 186 -23.12 -12.50 -9.47
CA ALA A 186 -21.68 -12.67 -9.56
C ALA A 186 -21.27 -14.15 -9.54
N VAL A 187 -21.88 -14.96 -8.66
CA VAL A 187 -21.67 -16.42 -8.55
C VAL A 187 -22.20 -17.13 -9.80
N ALA A 188 -23.32 -16.67 -10.37
CA ALA A 188 -23.84 -17.15 -11.65
C ALA A 188 -22.97 -16.76 -12.88
N GLY A 189 -21.85 -16.06 -12.67
CA GLY A 189 -20.88 -15.74 -13.71
C GLY A 189 -21.12 -14.41 -14.43
N HIS A 190 -22.06 -13.58 -13.97
CA HIS A 190 -22.31 -12.27 -14.59
C HIS A 190 -21.09 -11.33 -14.41
N ARG A 191 -20.34 -11.09 -15.48
CA ARG A 191 -19.05 -10.35 -15.46
C ARG A 191 -19.13 -9.00 -14.77
N ASN A 192 -20.13 -8.18 -15.12
CA ASN A 192 -20.28 -6.84 -14.55
C ASN A 192 -20.65 -6.88 -13.06
N ALA A 193 -21.37 -7.90 -12.61
CA ALA A 193 -21.69 -8.09 -11.20
C ALA A 193 -20.44 -8.46 -10.40
N ARG A 194 -19.59 -9.34 -10.96
CA ARG A 194 -18.27 -9.68 -10.38
C ARG A 194 -17.38 -8.45 -10.25
N ILE A 195 -17.29 -7.61 -11.29
CA ILE A 195 -16.49 -6.37 -11.25
C ILE A 195 -17.04 -5.40 -10.19
N THR A 196 -18.37 -5.21 -10.15
CA THR A 196 -19.03 -4.33 -9.17
C THR A 196 -18.76 -4.80 -7.74
N LEU A 197 -18.94 -6.10 -7.47
CA LEU A 197 -18.69 -6.71 -6.16
C LEU A 197 -17.21 -6.64 -5.77
N MET A 198 -16.30 -6.88 -6.72
CA MET A 198 -14.85 -6.77 -6.51
C MET A 198 -14.42 -5.35 -6.14
N ILE A 199 -14.94 -4.33 -6.82
CA ILE A 199 -14.63 -2.93 -6.47
C ILE A 199 -15.19 -2.60 -5.10
N GLY A 200 -16.46 -2.94 -4.83
CA GLY A 200 -17.10 -2.58 -3.57
C GLY A 200 -16.53 -3.30 -2.34
N GLY A 201 -16.40 -4.63 -2.41
CA GLY A 201 -15.77 -5.44 -1.37
C GLY A 201 -14.28 -5.13 -1.22
N GLY A 202 -13.57 -4.90 -2.34
CA GLY A 202 -12.17 -4.51 -2.34
C GLY A 202 -11.93 -3.14 -1.70
N PHE A 203 -12.82 -2.18 -1.94
CA PHE A 203 -12.79 -0.87 -1.27
C PHE A 203 -12.94 -1.02 0.25
N ALA A 204 -13.93 -1.78 0.71
CA ALA A 204 -14.11 -2.07 2.13
C ALA A 204 -12.86 -2.71 2.77
N LEU A 205 -12.29 -3.74 2.12
CA LEU A 205 -11.08 -4.41 2.60
C LEU A 205 -9.87 -3.47 2.66
N MET A 206 -9.69 -2.58 1.68
CA MET A 206 -8.58 -1.62 1.68
C MET A 206 -8.76 -0.53 2.73
N MET A 207 -9.96 0.04 2.85
CA MET A 207 -10.24 1.15 3.78
C MET A 207 -10.04 0.78 5.25
N ASP A 208 -10.14 -0.50 5.58
CA ASP A 208 -9.89 -1.03 6.91
C ASP A 208 -8.51 -1.70 7.08
N GLY A 209 -7.71 -1.73 6.02
CA GLY A 209 -6.36 -2.27 6.06
C GLY A 209 -6.27 -3.80 6.11
N TYR A 210 -7.30 -4.53 5.68
CA TYR A 210 -7.23 -5.98 5.46
C TYR A 210 -6.51 -6.31 4.14
N LEU A 211 -6.74 -5.49 3.11
CA LEU A 211 -6.00 -5.54 1.85
C LEU A 211 -5.01 -4.37 1.81
N THR A 212 -3.72 -4.66 1.83
CA THR A 212 -2.66 -3.64 1.93
C THR A 212 -1.70 -3.69 0.74
N ARG A 213 -0.86 -2.67 0.57
CA ARG A 213 0.18 -2.68 -0.48
C ARG A 213 1.09 -3.89 -0.33
N ASP A 214 1.58 -4.40 -1.46
CA ASP A 214 2.74 -5.28 -1.40
C ASP A 214 3.94 -4.47 -0.92
N ARG A 215 4.65 -4.98 0.08
CA ARG A 215 5.84 -4.32 0.63
C ARG A 215 7.12 -4.95 0.14
N GLU A 216 7.08 -6.09 -0.55
CA GLU A 216 8.23 -6.91 -1.00
C GLU A 216 9.30 -7.20 0.11
N SER A 217 9.09 -6.70 1.33
CA SER A 217 10.08 -6.61 2.38
C SER A 217 9.99 -7.86 3.24
N LYS A 218 11.00 -8.71 3.04
CA LYS A 218 11.46 -9.85 3.85
C LYS A 218 10.35 -10.62 4.56
N PHE A 219 10.07 -11.82 4.05
CA PHE A 219 9.40 -12.91 4.74
C PHE A 219 9.86 -12.98 6.21
N TYR A 220 9.04 -12.51 7.15
CA TYR A 220 9.32 -12.60 8.59
C TYR A 220 8.40 -13.64 9.24
N GLU A 221 8.84 -14.15 10.38
CA GLU A 221 8.03 -15.04 11.20
C GLU A 221 6.76 -14.34 11.67
N GLY A 222 5.59 -14.93 11.36
CA GLY A 222 4.28 -14.39 11.73
C GLY A 222 3.61 -13.49 10.69
N SER A 223 4.21 -13.26 9.50
CA SER A 223 3.53 -12.57 8.40
C SER A 223 2.80 -13.55 7.46
N ALA A 224 1.81 -13.04 6.71
CA ALA A 224 1.10 -13.80 5.68
C ALA A 224 2.08 -14.50 4.72
N PRO A 225 1.79 -15.75 4.27
CA PRO A 225 2.75 -16.63 3.62
C PRO A 225 2.98 -16.27 2.15
N PHE A 226 1.95 -15.67 1.59
CA PHE A 226 1.82 -15.17 0.25
C PHE A 226 1.37 -13.72 0.40
N ARG A 227 1.97 -12.81 -0.36
CA ARG A 227 1.50 -11.44 -0.51
C ARG A 227 1.48 -11.14 -2.00
N GLY A 228 0.54 -10.30 -2.41
CA GLY A 228 0.44 -9.84 -3.78
C GLY A 228 -0.12 -8.44 -3.79
N SER A 229 0.05 -7.74 -4.92
CA SER A 229 -0.55 -6.42 -5.08
C SER A 229 -2.08 -6.50 -4.96
N PRO A 230 -2.75 -5.43 -4.50
CA PRO A 230 -4.20 -5.41 -4.37
C PRO A 230 -4.96 -5.86 -5.64
N PRO A 231 -4.58 -5.47 -6.88
CA PRO A 231 -5.22 -5.98 -8.09
C PRO A 231 -5.10 -7.50 -8.26
N ALA A 232 -3.95 -8.09 -7.92
CA ALA A 232 -3.73 -9.52 -8.05
C ALA A 232 -4.61 -10.31 -7.07
N ILE A 233 -4.66 -9.88 -5.80
CA ILE A 233 -5.50 -10.52 -4.77
C ILE A 233 -6.98 -10.38 -5.11
N LEU A 234 -7.41 -9.21 -5.59
CA LEU A 234 -8.81 -9.00 -5.99
C LEU A 234 -9.20 -9.81 -7.22
N THR A 235 -8.27 -10.01 -8.17
CA THR A 235 -8.50 -10.91 -9.31
C THR A 235 -8.69 -12.34 -8.84
N ASP A 236 -7.82 -12.82 -7.95
CA ASP A 236 -7.88 -14.17 -7.37
C ASP A 236 -9.21 -14.35 -6.56
N LEU A 237 -9.60 -13.38 -5.73
CA LEU A 237 -10.87 -13.40 -4.98
C LEU A 237 -12.09 -13.38 -5.92
N ALA A 238 -12.11 -12.50 -6.92
CA ALA A 238 -13.22 -12.41 -7.85
C ALA A 238 -13.37 -13.67 -8.73
N SER A 239 -12.33 -14.51 -8.83
CA SER A 239 -12.29 -15.73 -9.65
C SER A 239 -12.94 -16.96 -9.02
N SER A 240 -13.19 -16.95 -7.72
CA SER A 240 -13.75 -18.09 -6.98
C SER A 240 -15.05 -17.71 -6.26
N GLU A 241 -15.96 -18.67 -6.11
CA GLU A 241 -17.20 -18.45 -5.36
C GLU A 241 -16.93 -18.07 -3.90
N HIS A 242 -15.98 -18.73 -3.24
CA HIS A 242 -15.60 -18.40 -1.86
C HIS A 242 -15.04 -16.98 -1.77
N GLY A 243 -14.21 -16.55 -2.72
CA GLY A 243 -13.69 -15.19 -2.77
C GLY A 243 -14.78 -14.15 -3.04
N LEU A 244 -15.76 -14.42 -3.90
CA LEU A 244 -16.92 -13.56 -4.11
C LEU A 244 -17.77 -13.41 -2.83
N ARG A 245 -18.01 -14.52 -2.11
CA ARG A 245 -18.71 -14.48 -0.81
C ARG A 245 -17.93 -13.68 0.24
N MET A 246 -16.60 -13.79 0.25
CA MET A 246 -15.75 -12.99 1.13
C MET A 246 -15.79 -11.49 0.77
N LEU A 247 -15.83 -11.13 -0.52
CA LEU A 247 -16.01 -9.75 -0.97
C LEU A 247 -17.38 -9.18 -0.56
N ALA A 248 -18.44 -9.99 -0.67
CA ALA A 248 -19.77 -9.61 -0.22
C ALA A 248 -19.83 -9.41 1.29
N ALA A 249 -19.31 -10.35 2.09
CA ALA A 249 -19.25 -10.22 3.54
C ALA A 249 -18.40 -9.01 3.98
N ALA A 250 -17.31 -8.71 3.26
CA ALA A 250 -16.53 -7.51 3.51
C ALA A 250 -17.34 -6.23 3.26
N TRP A 251 -18.11 -6.17 2.17
CA TRP A 251 -19.00 -5.04 1.90
C TRP A 251 -20.09 -4.92 2.99
N GLU A 252 -20.80 -6.01 3.28
CA GLU A 252 -21.94 -6.03 4.22
C GLU A 252 -21.57 -5.58 5.63
N HIS A 253 -20.43 -6.05 6.15
CA HIS A 253 -20.00 -5.80 7.52
C HIS A 253 -19.09 -4.57 7.67
N TRP A 254 -18.81 -3.85 6.58
CA TRP A 254 -17.98 -2.66 6.63
C TRP A 254 -18.76 -1.45 7.16
N ASP A 255 -18.23 -0.81 8.20
CA ASP A 255 -18.83 0.41 8.76
C ASP A 255 -18.01 1.65 8.31
N PRO A 256 -18.55 2.49 7.41
CA PRO A 256 -17.86 3.69 6.93
C PRO A 256 -17.67 4.75 8.02
N THR A 257 -18.44 4.70 9.11
CA THR A 257 -18.47 5.71 10.17
C THR A 257 -17.51 5.42 11.32
N ARG A 258 -16.98 4.20 11.41
CA ARG A 258 -16.07 3.75 12.47
C ARG A 258 -14.65 3.51 11.98
N PRO A 259 -13.62 3.68 12.82
CA PRO A 259 -12.28 3.23 12.52
C PRO A 259 -12.19 1.69 12.60
N ALA A 260 -11.26 1.09 11.86
CA ALA A 260 -11.19 -0.36 11.69
C ALA A 260 -10.86 -1.16 12.97
N HIS A 261 -10.44 -0.51 14.06
CA HIS A 261 -10.18 -1.18 15.34
C HIS A 261 -11.44 -1.29 16.21
N GLU A 262 -12.52 -0.57 15.88
CA GLU A 262 -13.79 -0.58 16.63
C GLU A 262 -14.80 -1.64 16.15
N TYR A 263 -14.50 -2.35 15.05
CA TYR A 263 -15.35 -3.43 14.54
C TYR A 263 -14.53 -4.48 13.78
N LYS A 264 -15.19 -5.55 13.35
CA LYS A 264 -14.54 -6.70 12.71
C LYS A 264 -15.33 -7.10 11.47
N ILE A 265 -14.62 -7.22 10.35
CA ILE A 265 -15.13 -7.96 9.19
C ILE A 265 -14.98 -9.45 9.55
N PRO A 266 -16.05 -10.26 9.51
CA PRO A 266 -15.96 -11.66 9.87
C PRO A 266 -15.37 -12.50 8.74
N VAL A 267 -14.76 -13.64 9.07
CA VAL A 267 -14.40 -14.68 8.10
C VAL A 267 -15.66 -15.45 7.69
N VAL A 268 -15.74 -15.81 6.41
CA VAL A 268 -16.77 -16.70 5.88
C VAL A 268 -16.21 -18.05 5.43
N ASN A 269 -16.99 -19.09 5.62
CA ASN A 269 -16.80 -20.41 5.03
C ASN A 269 -17.11 -20.41 3.52
N GLN A 270 -16.79 -21.51 2.83
CA GLN A 270 -17.07 -21.67 1.40
C GLN A 270 -18.57 -21.56 1.07
N ASP A 271 -19.44 -21.99 1.99
CA ASP A 271 -20.89 -21.89 1.87
C ASP A 271 -21.45 -20.49 2.19
N GLY A 272 -20.59 -19.55 2.61
CA GLY A 272 -20.96 -18.19 3.00
C GLY A 272 -21.39 -18.03 4.46
N THR A 273 -21.38 -19.11 5.26
CA THR A 273 -21.67 -19.00 6.69
C THR A 273 -20.52 -18.34 7.43
N LEU A 274 -20.83 -17.57 8.49
CA LEU A 274 -19.80 -16.96 9.33
C LEU A 274 -19.03 -18.04 10.09
N VAL A 275 -17.70 -17.94 10.13
CA VAL A 275 -16.88 -18.78 11.00
C VAL A 275 -17.07 -18.29 12.44
N ILE A 276 -17.56 -19.16 13.32
CA ILE A 276 -17.78 -18.83 14.74
C ILE A 276 -16.65 -19.45 15.57
N THR A 277 -16.05 -18.64 16.44
CA THR A 277 -15.04 -19.05 17.42
C THR A 277 -15.59 -18.93 18.84
N GLY A 278 -15.12 -19.77 19.76
CA GLY A 278 -15.54 -19.79 21.16
C GLY A 278 -16.35 -21.05 21.51
N ASP A 279 -16.00 -21.66 22.65
CA ASP A 279 -16.54 -22.96 23.07
C ASP A 279 -17.86 -22.84 23.85
N THR A 280 -18.13 -21.66 24.42
CA THR A 280 -19.32 -21.41 25.25
C THR A 280 -20.30 -20.46 24.57
N ARG A 281 -21.57 -20.50 24.96
CA ARG A 281 -22.62 -19.62 24.43
C ARG A 281 -22.28 -18.12 24.60
N GLU A 282 -21.54 -17.77 25.64
CA GLU A 282 -21.12 -16.40 25.95
C GLU A 282 -19.85 -15.97 25.21
N THR A 283 -19.02 -16.92 24.76
CA THR A 283 -17.76 -16.65 24.05
C THR A 283 -17.88 -16.80 22.53
N ARG A 284 -18.99 -17.36 22.04
CA ARG A 284 -19.27 -17.51 20.61
C ARG A 284 -19.34 -16.15 19.92
N SER A 285 -18.35 -15.88 19.08
CA SER A 285 -18.31 -14.68 18.26
C SER A 285 -17.75 -14.98 16.86
N PRO A 286 -18.17 -14.21 15.83
CA PRO A 286 -17.58 -14.34 14.51
C PRO A 286 -16.07 -14.15 14.54
N GLU A 287 -15.34 -15.07 13.93
CA GLU A 287 -13.90 -14.97 13.77
C GLU A 287 -13.56 -13.74 12.94
N ARG A 288 -12.60 -12.94 13.41
CA ARG A 288 -12.14 -11.76 12.69
C ARG A 288 -11.35 -12.19 11.46
N LEU A 289 -11.65 -11.57 10.31
CA LEU A 289 -10.81 -11.68 9.13
C LEU A 289 -9.37 -11.25 9.44
N THR A 290 -8.40 -12.04 8.99
CA THR A 290 -6.98 -11.67 9.05
C THR A 290 -6.44 -11.54 7.63
N GLU A 291 -5.36 -10.77 7.46
CA GLU A 291 -4.67 -10.67 6.15
C GLU A 291 -4.26 -12.06 5.64
N TRP A 292 -3.76 -12.93 6.54
CA TRP A 292 -3.45 -14.33 6.23
C TRP A 292 -4.66 -15.05 5.63
N ARG A 293 -5.79 -15.01 6.34
CA ARG A 293 -6.99 -15.73 5.92
C ARG A 293 -7.56 -15.20 4.61
N LEU A 294 -7.51 -13.88 4.41
CA LEU A 294 -7.92 -13.26 3.15
C LEU A 294 -7.12 -13.81 1.96
N TYR A 295 -5.79 -13.91 2.09
CA TYR A 295 -4.94 -14.40 1.02
C TYR A 295 -5.05 -15.91 0.80
N GLU A 296 -5.31 -16.68 1.86
CA GLU A 296 -5.63 -18.10 1.75
C GLU A 296 -6.94 -18.32 0.99
N ILE A 297 -7.98 -17.53 1.27
CA ILE A 297 -9.26 -17.58 0.54
C ILE A 297 -9.05 -17.16 -0.92
N ALA A 298 -8.26 -16.11 -1.17
CA ALA A 298 -7.97 -15.64 -2.52
C ALA A 298 -7.28 -16.72 -3.36
N ASN A 299 -6.21 -17.33 -2.83
CA ASN A 299 -5.45 -18.34 -3.54
C ASN A 299 -4.83 -19.38 -2.59
N PRO A 300 -5.54 -20.49 -2.29
CA PRO A 300 -5.08 -21.46 -1.31
C PRO A 300 -3.80 -22.17 -1.75
N ALA A 301 -3.62 -22.40 -3.07
CA ALA A 301 -2.42 -23.02 -3.61
C ALA A 301 -1.17 -22.13 -3.43
N LYS A 302 -1.26 -20.84 -3.76
CA LYS A 302 -0.15 -19.89 -3.53
C LYS A 302 0.12 -19.67 -2.05
N ALA A 303 -0.92 -19.61 -1.22
CA ALA A 303 -0.78 -19.49 0.24
C ALA A 303 -0.04 -20.70 0.83
N LEU A 304 -0.40 -21.93 0.42
CA LEU A 304 0.29 -23.15 0.84
C LEU A 304 1.74 -23.18 0.35
N ALA A 305 2.00 -22.85 -0.92
CA ALA A 305 3.35 -22.79 -1.46
C ALA A 305 4.22 -21.76 -0.69
N GLY A 306 3.65 -20.60 -0.38
CA GLY A 306 4.29 -19.59 0.46
C GLY A 306 4.60 -20.11 1.87
N PHE A 307 3.66 -20.84 2.49
CA PHE A 307 3.84 -21.43 3.81
C PHE A 307 4.92 -22.51 3.82
N LEU A 308 4.94 -23.40 2.81
CA LEU A 308 5.98 -24.41 2.65
C LEU A 308 7.35 -23.77 2.43
N LYS A 309 7.42 -22.70 1.63
CA LYS A 309 8.64 -21.91 1.46
C LYS A 309 9.10 -21.28 2.78
N GLN A 310 8.18 -20.74 3.59
CA GLN A 310 8.52 -20.22 4.92
C GLN A 310 9.06 -21.33 5.83
N GLN A 311 8.43 -22.51 5.86
CA GLN A 311 8.93 -23.64 6.63
C GLN A 311 10.32 -24.08 6.15
N ALA A 312 10.55 -24.13 4.84
CA ALA A 312 11.85 -24.46 4.27
C ALA A 312 12.92 -23.43 4.65
N THR A 313 12.63 -22.13 4.56
CA THR A 313 13.56 -21.08 5.00
C THR A 313 13.82 -21.14 6.49
N ARG A 314 12.81 -21.44 7.33
CA ARG A 314 13.01 -21.65 8.77
C ARG A 314 13.89 -22.85 9.05
N LYS A 315 13.63 -23.97 8.37
CA LYS A 315 14.48 -25.16 8.48
C LYS A 315 15.89 -24.85 8.03
N ALA A 316 16.11 -24.16 6.92
CA ALA A 316 17.44 -23.75 6.46
C ALA A 316 18.14 -22.79 7.44
N ARG A 317 17.41 -21.87 8.06
CA ARG A 317 17.96 -20.97 9.09
C ARG A 317 18.27 -21.69 10.41
N ASN A 318 17.49 -22.71 10.75
CA ASN A 318 17.65 -23.49 11.98
C ASN A 318 18.61 -24.69 11.78
N GLN A 319 18.78 -25.18 10.56
CA GLN A 319 19.73 -26.21 10.17
C GLN A 319 21.01 -25.52 9.70
N GLY A 320 21.93 -25.32 10.64
CA GLY A 320 23.36 -25.24 10.30
C GLY A 320 23.89 -23.86 9.93
N ALA A 321 23.71 -22.85 10.79
CA ALA A 321 24.86 -22.00 11.02
C ALA A 321 25.64 -22.67 12.14
N THR A 322 26.84 -23.19 11.83
CA THR A 322 27.75 -23.61 12.89
C THR A 322 28.03 -22.39 13.79
N PRO A 323 28.45 -22.57 15.06
CA PRO A 323 28.85 -21.45 15.90
C PRO A 323 29.78 -20.46 15.17
N GLU A 324 30.69 -20.99 14.35
CA GLU A 324 31.65 -20.23 13.56
C GLU A 324 30.98 -19.40 12.43
N ASP A 325 29.97 -19.95 11.76
CA ASP A 325 29.20 -19.21 10.75
C ASP A 325 28.37 -18.09 11.38
N ARG A 326 27.81 -18.33 12.57
CA ARG A 326 27.08 -17.29 13.34
C ARG A 326 28.03 -16.18 13.79
N ASP A 327 29.21 -16.53 14.25
CA ASP A 327 30.21 -15.56 14.66
C ASP A 327 30.72 -14.76 13.46
N ARG A 328 30.88 -15.38 12.28
CA ARG A 328 31.20 -14.67 11.03
C ARG A 328 30.09 -13.69 10.65
N GLU A 329 28.82 -14.14 10.63
CA GLU A 329 27.68 -13.27 10.31
C GLU A 329 27.56 -12.11 11.31
N ASN A 330 27.78 -12.36 12.60
CA ASN A 330 27.77 -11.32 13.63
C ASN A 330 28.93 -10.31 13.46
N ARG A 331 30.13 -10.76 13.07
CA ARG A 331 31.26 -9.87 12.74
C ARG A 331 30.93 -8.99 11.54
N GLU A 332 30.42 -9.56 10.46
CA GLU A 332 30.01 -8.81 9.26
C GLU A 332 28.91 -7.79 9.58
N ARG A 333 27.93 -8.20 10.38
CA ARG A 333 26.82 -7.33 10.82
C ARG A 333 27.29 -6.20 11.73
N LEU A 334 28.23 -6.49 12.64
CA LEU A 334 28.82 -5.47 13.52
C LEU A 334 29.62 -4.45 12.70
N ASN A 335 30.47 -4.90 11.78
CA ASN A 335 31.25 -4.02 10.90
C ASN A 335 30.33 -3.12 10.06
N SER A 336 29.32 -3.71 9.39
CA SER A 336 28.37 -2.92 8.60
C SER A 336 27.59 -1.91 9.45
N ALA A 337 27.22 -2.27 10.68
CA ALA A 337 26.55 -1.34 11.59
C ALA A 337 27.46 -0.19 12.04
N LEU A 338 28.75 -0.45 12.28
CA LEU A 338 29.74 0.56 12.62
C LEU A 338 30.02 1.51 11.46
N ASP A 339 30.11 1.01 10.23
CA ASP A 339 30.27 1.84 9.03
C ASP A 339 29.06 2.79 8.84
N ILE A 340 27.84 2.25 8.93
CA ILE A 340 26.61 3.05 8.85
C ILE A 340 26.57 4.12 9.96
N ALA A 341 26.98 3.76 11.18
CA ALA A 341 27.02 4.69 12.29
C ALA A 341 28.06 5.80 12.09
N LEU A 342 29.24 5.47 11.55
CA LEU A 342 30.29 6.42 11.22
C LEU A 342 29.85 7.39 10.11
N ASP A 343 29.26 6.87 9.04
CA ASP A 343 28.73 7.68 7.94
C ASP A 343 27.64 8.64 8.42
N ALA A 344 26.72 8.15 9.25
CA ALA A 344 25.67 8.96 9.84
C ALA A 344 26.26 10.05 10.77
N ALA A 345 27.19 9.69 11.66
CA ALA A 345 27.83 10.64 12.56
C ALA A 345 28.62 11.73 11.80
N THR A 346 29.28 11.35 10.71
CA THR A 346 30.03 12.27 9.83
C THR A 346 29.07 13.21 9.10
N SER A 347 27.99 12.68 8.54
CA SER A 347 26.94 13.47 7.89
C SER A 347 26.27 14.46 8.85
N LEU A 348 26.06 14.07 10.12
CA LEU A 348 25.50 14.95 11.14
C LEU A 348 26.49 16.03 11.58
N LYS A 349 27.77 15.68 11.70
CA LYS A 349 28.86 16.63 12.01
C LYS A 349 29.00 17.70 10.92
N ASP A 350 28.86 17.31 9.66
CA ASP A 350 29.01 18.19 8.50
C ASP A 350 27.69 18.85 8.07
N SER A 351 26.60 18.64 8.82
CA SER A 351 25.28 19.19 8.51
C SER A 351 25.29 20.73 8.55
N PRO A 352 24.88 21.41 7.47
CA PRO A 352 24.80 22.88 7.43
C PRO A 352 23.54 23.43 8.11
N VAL A 353 22.69 22.55 8.68
CA VAL A 353 21.44 22.95 9.33
C VAL A 353 21.73 23.67 10.64
N SER A 354 21.44 24.97 10.68
CA SER A 354 21.60 25.80 11.88
C SER A 354 20.45 25.55 12.87
N PRO A 355 20.72 25.37 14.18
CA PRO A 355 19.72 24.94 15.18
C PRO A 355 18.60 25.97 15.44
N PRO A 356 17.43 25.55 16.00
CA PRO A 356 17.16 24.27 16.67
C PRO A 356 16.16 23.31 15.96
N PRO A 357 16.29 21.97 16.20
CA PRO A 357 17.26 21.33 17.11
C PRO A 357 18.68 21.19 16.53
N HIS A 358 19.67 20.97 17.42
CA HIS A 358 21.06 20.68 17.06
C HIS A 358 21.13 19.45 16.12
N PRO A 359 22.11 19.33 15.20
CA PRO A 359 22.18 18.20 14.26
C PRO A 359 22.17 16.81 14.91
N PHE A 360 22.74 16.69 16.12
CA PHE A 360 22.71 15.46 16.92
C PHE A 360 21.43 15.26 17.76
N GLY A 361 20.41 16.09 17.55
CA GLY A 361 19.15 16.06 18.27
C GLY A 361 19.19 16.72 19.64
N THR A 362 18.31 16.26 20.52
CA THR A 362 18.25 16.67 21.93
C THR A 362 19.39 16.05 22.75
N TYR A 363 19.69 16.62 23.92
CA TYR A 363 20.69 16.06 24.83
C TYR A 363 20.41 14.59 25.21
N GLU A 364 19.13 14.23 25.41
CA GLU A 364 18.73 12.86 25.73
C GLU A 364 18.94 11.87 24.58
N GLU A 365 18.81 12.31 23.33
CA GLU A 365 19.09 11.50 22.14
C GLU A 365 20.60 11.32 21.96
N TRP A 366 21.36 12.40 22.14
CA TRP A 366 22.81 12.37 22.10
C TRP A 366 23.41 11.47 23.17
N GLU A 367 22.98 11.58 24.43
CA GLU A 367 23.51 10.77 25.54
C GLU A 367 23.22 9.27 25.35
N ARG A 368 22.03 8.93 24.82
CA ARG A 368 21.69 7.54 24.45
C ARG A 368 22.61 7.00 23.37
N ALA A 369 22.83 7.76 22.30
CA ALA A 369 23.73 7.36 21.22
C ALA A 369 25.18 7.21 21.72
N ARG A 370 25.65 8.16 22.54
CA ARG A 370 26.99 8.13 23.16
C ARG A 370 27.17 6.90 24.05
N SER A 371 26.21 6.61 24.91
CA SER A 371 26.27 5.45 25.82
C SER A 371 26.30 4.13 25.06
N ALA A 372 25.48 3.97 24.02
CA ALA A 372 25.48 2.77 23.17
C ALA A 372 26.82 2.60 22.43
N ALA A 373 27.37 3.67 21.85
CA ALA A 373 28.67 3.63 21.19
C ALA A 373 29.80 3.26 22.18
N HIS A 374 29.75 3.79 23.39
CA HIS A 374 30.73 3.48 24.43
C HIS A 374 30.67 2.02 24.87
N GLN A 375 29.48 1.45 25.05
CA GLN A 375 29.32 0.03 25.39
C GLN A 375 29.86 -0.89 24.29
N VAL A 376 29.62 -0.56 23.02
CA VAL A 376 30.18 -1.33 21.89
C VAL A 376 31.71 -1.25 21.91
N TYR A 377 32.28 -0.07 22.15
CA TYR A 377 33.72 0.11 22.29
C TYR A 377 34.32 -0.71 23.44
N GLU A 378 33.71 -0.71 24.62
CA GLU A 378 34.16 -1.51 25.77
C GLU A 378 34.15 -3.02 25.47
N ILE A 379 33.10 -3.51 24.79
CA ILE A 379 33.00 -4.92 24.38
C ILE A 379 34.12 -5.28 23.42
N LEU A 380 34.36 -4.45 22.40
CA LEU A 380 35.44 -4.68 21.42
C LEU A 380 36.82 -4.67 22.07
N LEU A 381 37.05 -3.77 23.02
CA LEU A 381 38.34 -3.67 23.71
C LEU A 381 38.57 -4.85 24.66
N LYS A 382 37.54 -5.30 25.37
CA LYS A 382 37.61 -6.45 26.29
C LYS A 382 37.81 -7.78 25.57
N HIS A 383 37.28 -7.91 24.36
CA HIS A 383 37.28 -9.15 23.58
C HIS A 383 38.14 -9.05 22.31
N GLY A 384 39.10 -8.12 22.28
CA GLY A 384 40.05 -8.00 21.17
C GLY A 384 40.95 -9.23 21.08
N PRO A 385 41.31 -9.70 19.87
CA PRO A 385 42.24 -10.81 19.72
C PRO A 385 43.62 -10.44 20.31
N GLU A 386 44.24 -11.37 21.02
CA GLU A 386 45.62 -11.20 21.48
C GLU A 386 46.56 -11.19 20.27
N LEU A 387 47.52 -10.26 20.24
CA LEU A 387 48.38 -10.01 19.09
C LEU A 387 49.33 -11.16 18.72
N ASP A 388 49.46 -12.19 19.57
CA ASP A 388 50.47 -13.26 19.45
C ASP A 388 49.95 -14.60 18.86
N GLU A 389 48.66 -14.81 18.66
CA GLU A 389 48.13 -16.13 18.23
C GLU A 389 48.11 -16.36 16.70
N GLY A 390 48.66 -15.46 15.89
CA GLY A 390 48.53 -15.50 14.42
C GLY A 390 49.80 -15.78 13.61
N PHE A 391 51.00 -15.80 14.20
CA PHE A 391 52.25 -15.96 13.44
C PHE A 391 52.75 -17.41 13.50
N ILE A 392 52.17 -18.30 12.70
CA ILE A 392 52.83 -19.56 12.35
C ILE A 392 53.94 -19.18 11.36
N ALA A 393 55.16 -19.06 11.87
CA ALA A 393 56.36 -19.03 11.02
C ALA A 393 56.34 -20.32 10.18
N SER A 394 56.12 -20.16 8.88
CA SER A 394 56.32 -21.25 7.93
C SER A 394 57.81 -21.59 7.98
N GLU A 395 58.15 -22.78 8.49
CA GLU A 395 59.47 -23.35 8.27
C GLU A 395 59.73 -23.36 6.76
N ALA A 396 60.82 -22.73 6.38
CA ALA A 396 61.27 -22.69 4.99
C ALA A 396 61.43 -24.13 4.47
N PRO A 397 61.09 -24.40 3.19
CA PRO A 397 61.32 -25.71 2.63
C PRO A 397 62.83 -25.99 2.61
N GLU A 398 63.23 -27.13 3.18
CA GLU A 398 64.59 -27.64 3.03
C GLU A 398 64.95 -27.70 1.54
N GLU A 399 66.00 -26.97 1.15
CA GLU A 399 66.61 -27.07 -0.17
C GLU A 399 67.18 -28.48 -0.36
N GLY A 400 66.38 -29.34 -0.99
CA GLY A 400 66.83 -30.59 -1.56
C GLY A 400 67.32 -30.38 -3.00
N SER A 401 68.64 -30.37 -3.19
CA SER A 401 69.41 -30.74 -4.40
C SER A 401 70.81 -30.14 -4.25
N GLU A 402 71.93 -30.83 -4.38
CA GLU A 402 72.48 -31.52 -5.55
C GLU A 402 73.66 -32.38 -5.05
N SER A 403 73.65 -33.70 -5.28
CA SER A 403 74.47 -34.37 -6.32
C SER A 403 75.91 -33.86 -6.41
N ASP A 404 76.85 -34.67 -5.93
CA ASP A 404 78.26 -34.58 -6.32
C ASP A 404 78.70 -35.99 -6.77
N ASP A 405 78.51 -36.23 -8.07
CA ASP A 405 79.21 -37.24 -8.84
C ASP A 405 80.43 -36.53 -9.47
N THR A 406 81.65 -36.94 -9.10
CA THR A 406 82.77 -37.06 -10.05
C THR A 406 83.92 -37.90 -9.46
N ASP A 407 84.19 -39.02 -10.14
CA ASP A 407 85.46 -39.64 -10.51
C ASP A 407 86.56 -39.95 -9.45
N ASP A 408 86.73 -41.26 -9.21
CA ASP A 408 87.97 -42.02 -9.52
C ASP A 408 87.67 -43.51 -9.80
#